data_AF-A0A930HSV7-F1
#
_entry.id   AF-A0A930HSV7-F1
#
_cell.length_a   1.000
_cell.length_b   1.000
_cell.length_c   1.000
_cell.angle_alpha   90.00
_cell.angle_beta   90.00
_cell.angle_gamma   90.00
#
_symmetry.space_group_name_H-M   'P 1'
#
loop_
_entity.id
_entity.type
_entity.pdbx_description
1 polymer ?
#
loop_
_entity_poly.entity_id
_entity_poly.type
_entity_poly.pdbx_seq_one_letter_code
_entity_poly.pdbx_strand_id
1 'polypeptide(L)'
;MREEVARILQENERRLEALHAPFNPITGLGSPLERFELRLSDFGAMEVQYLPTSMKDIPLIKRLSKAGSISKFLVERYGEETEENRKALIEVFLRLREKHDFFFWAAVQVFIKRKGGGSDVRFKLNHPQRKLVEAFERQRLAGAPI
;
A
#
# COMPACT_ATOMS: atom_id res chain seq x y z
N MET A 1 -13.51 -21.39 35.67
CA MET A 1 -14.46 -20.27 35.45
C MET A 1 -13.76 -18.91 35.37
N ARG A 2 -13.04 -18.43 36.41
CA ARG A 2 -12.34 -17.12 36.34
C ARG A 2 -11.21 -17.06 35.29
N GLU A 3 -10.41 -18.11 35.19
CA GLU A 3 -9.35 -18.20 34.17
C GLU A 3 -9.89 -18.25 32.74
N GLU A 4 -11.04 -18.90 32.55
CA GLU A 4 -11.70 -19.01 31.26
C GLU A 4 -12.27 -17.66 30.79
N VAL A 5 -12.88 -16.90 31.70
CA VAL A 5 -13.29 -15.52 31.46
C VAL A 5 -12.09 -14.64 31.13
N ALA A 6 -10.97 -14.77 31.86
CA ALA A 6 -9.75 -14.01 31.61
C ALA A 6 -9.18 -14.29 30.20
N ARG A 7 -9.16 -15.56 29.76
CA ARG A 7 -8.73 -15.92 28.39
C ARG A 7 -9.64 -15.31 27.32
N ILE A 8 -10.95 -15.30 27.53
CA ILE A 8 -11.91 -14.70 26.58
C ILE A 8 -11.68 -13.19 26.47
N LEU A 9 -11.48 -12.50 27.60
CA LEU A 9 -11.20 -11.06 27.61
C LEU A 9 -9.88 -10.74 26.91
N GLN A 10 -8.82 -11.51 27.17
CA GLN A 10 -7.52 -11.33 26.52
C GLN A 10 -7.61 -11.54 24.99
N GLU A 11 -8.34 -12.56 24.54
CA GLU A 11 -8.56 -12.77 23.11
C GLU A 11 -9.41 -11.66 22.48
N ASN A 12 -10.38 -11.11 23.21
CA ASN A 12 -11.17 -9.97 22.74
C ASN A 12 -10.30 -8.71 22.59
N GLU A 13 -9.44 -8.41 23.57
CA GLU A 13 -8.47 -7.31 23.49
C GLU A 13 -7.56 -7.46 22.26
N ARG A 14 -6.98 -8.65 22.07
CA ARG A 14 -6.15 -8.95 20.88
C ARG A 14 -6.91 -8.71 19.57
N ARG A 15 -8.18 -9.11 19.49
CA ARG A 15 -9.02 -8.87 18.30
C ARG A 15 -9.31 -7.39 18.09
N LEU A 16 -9.54 -6.66 19.17
CA LEU A 16 -9.80 -5.22 19.14
C LEU A 16 -8.55 -4.48 18.64
N GLU A 17 -7.38 -4.82 19.16
CA GLU A 17 -6.09 -4.30 18.70
C GLU A 17 -5.89 -4.55 17.20
N ALA A 18 -6.11 -5.79 16.72
CA ALA A 18 -6.00 -6.11 15.30
C ALA A 18 -7.03 -5.37 14.43
N LEU A 19 -8.23 -5.10 14.97
CA LEU A 19 -9.28 -4.34 14.28
C LEU A 19 -8.88 -2.86 14.13
N HIS A 20 -8.29 -2.29 15.18
CA HIS A 20 -7.88 -0.88 15.26
C HIS A 20 -6.45 -0.62 14.78
N ALA A 21 -5.72 -1.66 14.37
CA ALA A 21 -4.38 -1.54 13.82
C ALA A 21 -4.35 -0.52 12.66
N PRO A 22 -3.34 0.36 12.60
CA PRO A 22 -3.19 1.37 11.55
C PRO A 22 -3.26 0.73 10.16
N PHE A 23 -3.99 1.38 9.26
CA PHE A 23 -4.08 0.97 7.87
C PHE A 23 -4.18 2.20 6.97
N ASN A 24 -3.12 2.42 6.19
CA ASN A 24 -3.07 3.46 5.19
C ASN A 24 -2.68 2.85 3.84
N PRO A 25 -3.64 2.56 2.95
CA PRO A 25 -3.34 1.95 1.65
C PRO A 25 -2.54 2.87 0.72
N ILE A 26 -2.55 4.19 0.94
CA ILE A 26 -1.82 5.15 0.12
C ILE A 26 -0.32 5.05 0.39
N THR A 27 0.09 5.07 1.66
CA THR A 27 1.50 4.87 2.04
C THR A 27 1.87 3.39 2.11
N GLY A 28 0.90 2.49 2.22
CA GLY A 28 1.10 1.05 2.44
C GLY A 28 1.26 0.65 3.91
N LEU A 29 1.22 1.60 4.85
CA LEU A 29 1.35 1.31 6.28
C LEU A 29 0.24 0.37 6.75
N GLY A 30 0.62 -0.75 7.36
CA GLY A 30 -0.33 -1.75 7.88
C GLY A 30 -1.19 -2.43 6.81
N SER A 31 -0.84 -2.27 5.53
CA SER A 31 -1.46 -3.03 4.45
C SER A 31 -0.96 -4.49 4.48
N PRO A 32 -1.82 -5.48 4.18
CA PRO A 32 -1.45 -6.89 4.21
C PRO A 32 -0.31 -7.27 3.25
N LEU A 33 0.20 -8.50 3.47
CA LEU A 33 1.32 -9.15 2.77
C LEU A 33 2.69 -8.54 3.09
N GLU A 34 3.75 -9.23 2.66
CA GLU A 34 5.12 -8.75 2.86
C GLU A 34 5.37 -7.47 2.08
N ARG A 35 5.99 -6.51 2.76
CA ARG A 35 6.27 -5.17 2.24
C ARG A 35 7.69 -4.76 2.61
N PHE A 36 8.29 -3.91 1.80
CA PHE A 36 9.57 -3.27 2.09
C PHE A 36 9.40 -1.75 2.12
N GLU A 37 10.20 -1.08 2.95
CA GLU A 37 10.25 0.37 3.00
C GLU A 37 11.00 0.93 1.78
N LEU A 38 10.36 1.86 1.09
CA LEU A 38 10.99 2.76 0.12
C LEU A 38 10.89 4.18 0.65
N ARG A 39 12.03 4.86 0.76
CA ARG A 39 12.11 6.26 1.18
C ARG A 39 12.54 7.14 0.01
N LEU A 40 11.75 8.17 -0.28
CA LEU A 40 12.01 9.21 -1.28
C LEU A 40 11.79 10.58 -0.64
N SER A 41 12.87 11.28 -0.27
CA SER A 41 12.82 12.48 0.59
C SER A 41 11.97 13.65 0.06
N ASP A 42 11.70 13.67 -1.24
CA ASP A 42 11.01 14.73 -1.98
C ASP A 42 9.63 14.29 -2.53
N PHE A 43 9.09 13.20 -1.99
CA PHE A 43 7.78 12.67 -2.39
C PHE A 43 6.64 13.01 -1.42
N GLY A 44 6.80 14.11 -0.68
CA GLY A 44 5.75 14.72 0.15
C GLY A 44 5.14 13.76 1.16
N ALA A 45 3.80 13.67 1.19
CA ALA A 45 3.07 12.76 2.09
C ALA A 45 3.37 11.26 1.85
N MET A 46 4.05 10.93 0.75
CA MET A 46 4.53 9.59 0.40
C MET A 46 6.06 9.49 0.50
N GLU A 47 6.70 10.29 1.35
CA GLU A 47 8.14 10.19 1.60
C GLU A 47 8.54 8.78 2.02
N VAL A 48 7.80 8.18 2.96
CA VAL A 48 7.97 6.80 3.40
C VAL A 48 6.81 5.95 2.89
N GLN A 49 7.14 4.90 2.15
CA GLN A 49 6.17 3.99 1.55
C GLN A 49 6.51 2.54 1.86
N TYR A 50 5.49 1.72 2.06
CA TYR A 50 5.59 0.28 2.28
C TYR A 50 5.04 -0.44 1.06
N LEU A 51 5.92 -0.76 0.11
CA LEU A 51 5.56 -1.35 -1.18
C LEU A 51 5.58 -2.88 -1.10
N PRO A 52 4.75 -3.60 -1.88
CA PRO A 52 4.80 -5.06 -1.96
C PRO A 52 6.18 -5.57 -2.39
N THR A 53 6.64 -6.68 -1.81
CA THR A 53 7.95 -7.28 -2.16
C THR A 53 8.10 -7.64 -3.63
N SER A 54 7.00 -7.91 -4.34
CA SER A 54 7.00 -8.14 -5.80
C SER A 54 7.53 -6.96 -6.61
N MET A 55 7.57 -5.74 -6.04
CA MET A 55 8.15 -4.56 -6.69
C MET A 55 9.65 -4.40 -6.45
N LYS A 56 10.23 -5.10 -5.46
CA LYS A 56 11.60 -4.90 -5.00
C LYS A 56 12.63 -5.14 -6.12
N ASP A 57 12.34 -6.09 -7.00
CA ASP A 57 13.26 -6.47 -8.06
C ASP A 57 13.15 -5.65 -9.36
N ILE A 58 12.16 -4.76 -9.44
CA ILE A 58 11.91 -3.97 -10.65
C ILE A 58 13.05 -2.94 -10.83
N PRO A 59 13.68 -2.85 -12.02
CA PRO A 59 14.84 -1.97 -12.23
C PRO A 59 14.62 -0.51 -11.84
N LEU A 60 13.42 0.03 -12.11
CA LEU A 60 13.05 1.39 -11.72
C LEU A 60 13.09 1.57 -10.20
N ILE A 61 12.52 0.62 -9.45
CA ILE A 61 12.43 0.66 -8.00
C ILE A 61 13.81 0.53 -7.36
N LYS A 62 14.67 -0.35 -7.87
CA LYS A 62 16.08 -0.45 -7.40
C LYS A 62 16.83 0.86 -7.57
N ARG A 63 16.68 1.53 -8.72
CA ARG A 63 17.35 2.80 -9.00
C ARG A 63 16.81 3.93 -8.14
N LEU A 64 15.49 4.02 -7.98
CA LEU A 64 14.85 5.01 -7.09
C LEU A 64 15.28 4.79 -5.63
N SER A 65 15.31 3.55 -5.16
CA SER A 65 15.77 3.21 -3.82
C SER A 65 17.24 3.58 -3.60
N LYS A 66 18.10 3.43 -4.62
CA LYS A 66 19.50 3.83 -4.56
C LYS A 66 19.67 5.36 -4.55
N ALA A 67 18.88 6.08 -5.34
CA ALA A 67 18.92 7.53 -5.41
C ALA A 67 18.37 8.21 -4.13
N GLY A 68 17.33 7.62 -3.53
CA GLY A 68 16.70 8.10 -2.28
C GLY A 68 15.87 9.40 -2.44
N SER A 69 15.78 9.94 -3.65
CA SER A 69 15.01 11.13 -4.01
C SER A 69 14.66 11.06 -5.50
N ILE A 70 13.49 11.59 -5.86
CA ILE A 70 13.02 11.74 -7.24
C ILE A 70 13.93 12.72 -8.00
N SER A 71 14.20 13.90 -7.44
CA SER A 71 15.07 14.92 -8.00
C SER A 71 16.46 14.36 -8.31
N LYS A 72 17.08 13.65 -7.34
CA LYS A 72 18.39 13.00 -7.56
C LYS A 72 18.34 12.00 -8.71
N PHE A 73 17.32 11.14 -8.74
CA PHE A 73 17.15 10.16 -9.80
C PHE A 73 16.99 10.82 -11.19
N LEU A 74 16.22 11.91 -11.28
CA LEU A 74 15.97 12.61 -12.54
C LEU A 74 17.24 13.29 -13.06
N VAL A 75 17.98 13.99 -12.21
CA VAL A 75 19.25 14.62 -12.57
C VAL A 75 20.29 13.57 -12.99
N GLU A 76 20.40 12.45 -12.27
CA GLU A 76 21.30 11.35 -12.65
C GLU A 76 20.93 10.71 -14.00
N ARG A 77 19.64 10.62 -14.33
CA ARG A 77 19.16 9.93 -15.53
C ARG A 77 19.09 10.81 -16.77
N TYR A 78 18.71 12.07 -16.60
CA TYR A 78 18.39 13.00 -17.70
C TYR A 78 19.27 14.27 -17.70
N GLY A 79 20.09 14.49 -16.67
CA GLY A 79 20.95 15.67 -16.53
C GLY A 79 20.26 16.87 -15.88
N GLU A 80 18.92 16.91 -15.87
CA GLU A 80 18.11 17.96 -15.28
C GLU A 80 16.76 17.44 -14.75
N GLU A 81 16.18 18.16 -13.79
CA GLU A 81 14.79 17.96 -13.36
C GLU A 81 13.90 18.98 -14.08
N THR A 82 12.85 18.48 -14.74
CA THR A 82 11.80 19.30 -15.32
C THR A 82 10.45 18.85 -14.77
N GLU A 83 9.48 19.75 -14.74
CA GLU A 83 8.12 19.39 -14.32
C GLU A 83 7.53 18.24 -15.14
N GLU A 84 7.87 18.18 -16.43
CA GLU A 84 7.43 17.14 -17.35
C GLU A 84 8.03 15.77 -16.98
N ASN A 85 9.36 15.68 -16.80
CA ASN A 85 10.01 14.41 -16.48
C ASN A 85 9.66 13.91 -15.08
N ARG A 86 9.41 14.84 -14.14
CA ARG A 86 8.93 14.54 -12.79
C ARG A 86 7.55 13.94 -12.81
N LYS A 87 6.60 14.57 -13.51
CA LYS A 87 5.23 14.06 -13.66
C LYS A 87 5.22 12.69 -14.34
N ALA A 88 5.97 12.53 -15.43
CA ALA A 88 6.07 11.27 -16.15
C ALA A 88 6.62 10.13 -15.27
N LEU A 89 7.67 10.39 -14.48
CA LEU A 89 8.22 9.42 -13.54
C LEU A 89 7.21 9.03 -12.46
N ILE A 90 6.54 10.01 -11.86
CA ILE A 90 5.52 9.77 -10.85
C ILE A 90 4.39 8.93 -11.43
N GLU A 91 3.89 9.27 -12.62
CA GLU A 91 2.83 8.51 -13.28
C GLU A 91 3.25 7.05 -13.53
N VAL A 92 4.45 6.84 -14.08
CA VAL A 92 5.00 5.48 -14.31
C VAL A 92 5.10 4.71 -13.00
N PHE A 93 5.60 5.35 -11.94
CA PHE A 93 5.71 4.74 -10.61
C PHE A 93 4.34 4.34 -10.03
N LEU A 94 3.34 5.23 -10.10
CA LEU A 94 2.00 4.97 -9.57
C LEU A 94 1.30 3.85 -10.35
N ARG A 95 1.35 3.88 -11.68
CA ARG A 95 0.80 2.81 -12.54
C ARG A 95 1.50 1.48 -12.29
N LEU A 96 2.81 1.49 -12.04
CA LEU A 96 3.54 0.29 -11.68
C LEU A 96 3.02 -0.26 -10.35
N ARG A 97 2.89 0.59 -9.33
CA ARG A 97 2.38 0.18 -8.03
C ARG A 97 0.97 -0.39 -8.11
N GLU A 98 0.08 0.22 -8.89
CA GLU A 98 -1.29 -0.28 -9.10
C GLU A 98 -1.36 -1.73 -9.57
N LYS A 99 -0.41 -2.15 -10.42
CA LYS A 99 -0.34 -3.55 -10.91
C LYS A 99 0.06 -4.56 -9.84
N HIS A 100 0.77 -4.11 -8.81
CA HIS A 100 1.37 -4.96 -7.79
C HIS A 100 0.70 -4.84 -6.41
N ASP A 101 -0.02 -3.74 -6.15
CA ASP A 101 -0.59 -3.40 -4.85
C ASP A 101 -2.09 -3.13 -4.98
N PHE A 102 -2.89 -4.19 -4.86
CA PHE A 102 -4.35 -4.08 -4.95
C PHE A 102 -4.93 -3.10 -3.92
N PHE A 103 -4.41 -3.06 -2.69
CA PHE A 103 -4.90 -2.15 -1.64
C PHE A 103 -4.70 -0.69 -2.03
N PHE A 104 -3.54 -0.38 -2.61
CA PHE A 104 -3.25 0.94 -3.16
C PHE A 104 -4.17 1.27 -4.33
N TRP A 105 -4.27 0.36 -5.31
CA TRP A 105 -5.14 0.55 -6.47
C TRP A 105 -6.59 0.80 -6.07
N ALA A 106 -7.16 0.01 -5.16
CA ALA A 106 -8.53 0.18 -4.68
C ALA A 106 -8.74 1.57 -4.06
N ALA A 107 -7.78 2.03 -3.25
CA ALA A 107 -7.88 3.32 -2.58
C ALA A 107 -7.68 4.53 -3.51
N VAL A 108 -6.94 4.37 -4.62
CA VAL A 108 -6.55 5.47 -5.53
C VAL A 108 -7.36 5.50 -6.83
N GLN A 109 -7.94 4.37 -7.25
CA GLN A 109 -8.64 4.25 -8.53
C GLN A 109 -10.14 3.97 -8.38
N VAL A 110 -10.58 3.40 -7.26
CA VAL A 110 -11.97 2.96 -7.11
C VAL A 110 -12.77 3.89 -6.19
N PHE A 111 -13.97 4.24 -6.64
CA PHE A 111 -14.99 4.93 -5.87
C PHE A 111 -16.17 4.00 -5.60
N ILE A 112 -16.73 4.07 -4.40
CA ILE A 112 -17.91 3.31 -3.99
C ILE A 112 -19.00 4.26 -3.50
N LYS A 113 -20.25 3.85 -3.68
CA LYS A 113 -21.41 4.58 -3.16
C LYS A 113 -21.35 4.57 -1.63
N ARG A 114 -21.56 5.74 -1.02
CA ARG A 114 -21.67 5.85 0.43
C ARG A 114 -22.98 5.20 0.89
N LYS A 115 -22.92 4.36 1.94
CA LYS A 115 -24.12 3.82 2.58
C LYS A 115 -24.99 4.96 3.12
N GLY A 116 -26.29 4.92 2.83
CA GLY A 116 -27.23 5.95 3.24
C GLY A 116 -27.29 7.19 2.33
N GLY A 117 -26.61 7.18 1.19
CA GLY A 117 -26.63 8.27 0.20
C GLY A 117 -25.45 9.25 0.33
N GLY A 118 -25.40 10.22 -0.58
CA GLY A 118 -24.30 11.19 -0.73
C GLY A 118 -23.34 10.86 -1.87
N SER A 119 -22.30 11.68 -2.02
CA SER A 119 -21.26 11.51 -3.04
C SER A 119 -20.45 10.23 -2.84
N ASP A 120 -19.90 9.71 -3.94
CA ASP A 120 -19.05 8.53 -3.90
C ASP A 120 -17.77 8.80 -3.10
N VAL A 121 -17.29 7.77 -2.41
CA VAL A 121 -16.09 7.82 -1.59
C VAL A 121 -15.04 6.84 -2.09
N ARG A 122 -13.77 7.11 -1.79
CA ARG A 122 -12.67 6.18 -2.13
C ARG A 122 -12.89 4.82 -1.49
N PHE A 123 -12.60 3.75 -2.23
CA PHE A 123 -12.72 2.39 -1.74
C PHE A 123 -11.55 2.02 -0.82
N LYS A 124 -11.62 2.44 0.44
CA LYS A 124 -10.70 1.98 1.49
C LYS A 124 -11.27 0.75 2.17
N LEU A 125 -10.57 -0.38 2.06
CA LEU A 125 -11.03 -1.66 2.59
C LEU A 125 -11.13 -1.64 4.11
N ASN A 126 -12.26 -2.11 4.64
CA ASN A 126 -12.41 -2.37 6.06
C ASN A 126 -11.70 -3.66 6.48
N HIS A 127 -11.60 -3.92 7.79
CA HIS A 127 -10.85 -5.07 8.31
C HIS A 127 -11.30 -6.44 7.75
N PRO A 128 -12.61 -6.78 7.70
CA PRO A 128 -13.06 -8.01 7.03
C PRO A 128 -12.67 -8.10 5.55
N GLN A 129 -12.84 -7.02 4.78
CA GLN A 129 -12.45 -6.98 3.36
C GLN A 129 -10.94 -7.18 3.19
N ARG A 130 -10.12 -6.60 4.09
CA ARG A 130 -8.66 -6.78 4.08
C ARG A 130 -8.27 -8.24 4.24
N LYS A 131 -8.89 -8.96 5.19
CA LYS A 131 -8.63 -10.39 5.40
C LYS A 131 -8.98 -11.24 4.18
N LEU A 132 -10.13 -10.97 3.56
CA LEU A 132 -10.56 -11.69 2.36
C LEU A 132 -9.58 -11.47 1.21
N VAL A 133 -9.26 -10.21 0.92
CA VAL A 133 -8.35 -9.85 -0.17
C VAL A 133 -6.93 -10.36 0.09
N GLU A 134 -6.47 -10.37 1.34
CA GLU A 134 -5.18 -10.99 1.67
C GLU A 134 -5.17 -12.47 1.31
N ALA A 135 -6.25 -13.22 1.60
CA ALA A 135 -6.34 -14.63 1.23
C ALA A 135 -6.29 -14.82 -0.29
N PHE A 136 -7.04 -14.00 -1.05
CA PHE A 136 -7.04 -14.03 -2.52
C PHE A 136 -5.67 -13.68 -3.10
N GLU A 137 -4.99 -12.68 -2.56
CA GLU A 137 -3.65 -12.32 -3.03
C GLU A 137 -2.62 -13.41 -2.72
N ARG A 138 -2.73 -14.11 -1.58
CA ARG A 138 -1.89 -15.28 -1.28
C ARG A 138 -2.10 -16.40 -2.30
N GLN A 139 -3.36 -16.69 -2.65
CA GLN A 139 -3.69 -17.66 -3.69
C GLN A 139 -3.13 -17.22 -5.05
N ARG A 140 -3.33 -15.96 -5.44
CA ARG A 140 -2.81 -15.37 -6.68
C ARG A 140 -1.29 -15.51 -6.78
N LEU A 141 -0.56 -15.15 -5.71
CA LEU A 141 0.90 -15.22 -5.65
C LEU A 141 1.42 -16.66 -5.68
N ALA A 142 0.63 -17.61 -5.16
CA ALA A 142 0.93 -19.04 -5.24
C ALA A 142 0.53 -19.68 -6.59
N GLY A 143 -0.10 -18.92 -7.51
CA GLY A 143 -0.63 -19.46 -8.76
C GLY A 143 -1.85 -20.37 -8.59
N ALA A 144 -2.52 -20.31 -7.44
CA ALA A 144 -3.73 -21.05 -7.16
C ALA A 144 -4.99 -20.33 -7.69
N PRO A 145 -6.08 -21.05 -8.00
CA PRO A 145 -7.37 -20.45 -8.29
C PRO A 145 -7.87 -19.56 -7.15
N ILE A 146 -8.60 -18.50 -7.50
CA ILE A 146 -9.23 -17.52 -6.60
C ILE A 146 -10.74 -17.66 -6.69
#